data_AF-A0A7X7DXF9-F1
#
_entry.id   AF-A0A7X7DXF9-F1
#
_cell.length_a   1.000
_cell.length_b   1.000
_cell.length_c   1.000
_cell.angle_alpha   90.00
_cell.angle_beta   90.00
_cell.angle_gamma   90.00
#
_symmetry.space_group_name_H-M   'P 1'
#
loop_
_entity.id
_entity.type
_entity.pdbx_description
1 polymer ?
#
loop_
_entity_poly.entity_id
_entity_poly.type
_entity_poly.pdbx_seq_one_letter_code
_entity_poly.pdbx_strand_id
1 'polypeptide(L)'
;MSTQITIDSYRDFYFSIFLPAYADLTGYTLEKHKAVLYSIDSANSHLMQYLSPTLEQKIREENIRKAFTHLERATLDCYKLMWLHVESDLKSLISDKEKRVLCVNMGESDLLYKYHKATNAILESRKHELQNIGINLQTTIEKYRDAIEITKKIIENIDPIALDMVDIKRRRSRWIEIIFAFIIGILSTIASQPILKFLFP
;
A
#
# COMPACT_ATOMS: atom_id res chain seq x y z
N MET A 1 12.97 -32.59 -0.37
CA MET A 1 13.88 -32.43 -1.53
C MET A 1 13.98 -30.94 -1.80
N SER A 2 15.14 -30.31 -1.66
CA SER A 2 15.28 -28.90 -2.06
C SER A 2 15.24 -28.84 -3.58
N THR A 3 14.21 -28.21 -4.14
CA THR A 3 14.14 -27.91 -5.57
C THR A 3 15.42 -27.15 -5.94
N GLN A 4 16.19 -27.69 -6.89
CA GLN A 4 17.44 -27.05 -7.31
C GLN A 4 17.09 -25.74 -8.01
N ILE A 5 17.48 -24.61 -7.41
CA ILE A 5 17.28 -23.28 -8.01
C ILE A 5 18.22 -23.14 -9.20
N THR A 6 17.65 -22.91 -10.37
CA THR A 6 18.35 -22.68 -11.64
C THR A 6 18.18 -21.23 -12.10
N ILE A 7 18.99 -20.83 -13.08
CA ILE A 7 18.82 -19.52 -13.73
C ILE A 7 17.44 -19.36 -14.39
N ASP A 8 16.89 -20.43 -14.96
CA ASP A 8 15.53 -20.42 -15.51
C ASP A 8 14.49 -20.18 -14.42
N SER A 9 14.59 -20.88 -13.28
CA SER A 9 13.66 -20.64 -12.16
C SER A 9 13.74 -19.20 -11.63
N TYR A 10 14.94 -18.60 -11.60
CA TYR A 10 15.13 -17.20 -11.25
C TYR A 10 14.46 -16.26 -12.26
N ARG A 11 14.70 -16.50 -13.56
CA ARG A 11 14.12 -15.70 -14.64
C ARG A 11 12.59 -15.78 -14.62
N ASP A 12 12.05 -16.99 -14.46
CA ASP A 12 10.61 -17.21 -14.46
C ASP A 12 9.97 -16.50 -13.26
N PHE A 13 10.55 -16.62 -12.06
CA PHE A 13 10.09 -15.89 -10.88
C PHE A 13 10.18 -14.36 -11.07
N TYR A 14 11.27 -13.87 -11.68
CA TYR A 14 11.46 -12.46 -11.98
C TYR A 14 10.31 -11.90 -12.83
N PHE A 15 10.03 -12.52 -13.99
CA PHE A 15 9.03 -11.98 -14.92
C PHE A 15 7.59 -12.26 -14.49
N SER A 16 7.32 -13.41 -13.86
CA SER A 16 5.94 -13.82 -13.55
C SER A 16 5.43 -13.33 -12.19
N ILE A 17 6.33 -13.04 -11.23
CA ILE A 17 5.93 -12.71 -9.86
C ILE A 17 6.53 -11.36 -9.42
N PHE A 18 7.86 -11.24 -9.45
CA PHE A 18 8.52 -10.04 -8.92
C PHE A 18 8.18 -8.78 -9.74
N LEU A 19 8.36 -8.84 -11.07
CA LEU A 19 8.18 -7.68 -11.93
C LEU A 19 6.75 -7.11 -11.87
N PRO A 20 5.67 -7.92 -11.92
CA PRO A 20 4.32 -7.43 -11.69
C PRO A 20 4.14 -6.79 -10.31
N ALA A 21 4.63 -7.43 -9.24
CA ALA A 21 4.50 -6.89 -7.88
C ALA A 21 5.22 -5.54 -7.72
N TYR A 22 6.40 -5.41 -8.32
CA TYR A 22 7.18 -4.17 -8.31
C TYR A 22 6.50 -3.08 -9.15
N ALA A 23 5.97 -3.43 -10.33
CA ALA A 23 5.24 -2.51 -11.18
C ALA A 23 3.95 -2.00 -10.51
N ASP A 24 3.21 -2.88 -9.84
CA ASP A 24 2.02 -2.51 -9.07
C ASP A 24 2.36 -1.52 -7.95
N LEU A 25 3.38 -1.82 -7.14
CA LEU A 25 3.79 -0.94 -6.04
C LEU A 25 4.24 0.42 -6.57
N THR A 26 5.16 0.44 -7.53
CA THR A 26 5.71 1.69 -8.07
C THR A 26 4.66 2.50 -8.85
N GLY A 27 3.74 1.82 -9.55
CA GLY A 27 2.62 2.46 -10.23
C GLY A 27 1.62 3.08 -9.26
N TYR A 28 1.35 2.41 -8.13
CA TYR A 28 0.43 2.92 -7.11
C TYR A 28 1.04 4.06 -6.30
N THR A 29 2.28 3.92 -5.81
CA THR A 29 2.90 4.91 -4.93
C THR A 29 3.66 5.99 -5.68
N LEU A 30 3.90 5.82 -6.98
CA LEU A 30 4.73 6.71 -7.80
C LEU A 30 6.17 6.89 -7.26
N GLU A 31 6.66 5.90 -6.52
CA GLU A 31 7.91 5.97 -5.78
C GLU A 31 8.71 4.68 -5.90
N LYS A 32 10.04 4.81 -5.91
CA LYS A 32 10.96 3.67 -5.80
C LYS A 32 11.37 3.46 -4.35
N HIS A 33 10.78 2.45 -3.72
CA HIS A 33 11.01 2.14 -2.30
C HIS A 33 12.42 1.60 -2.04
N LYS A 34 13.17 2.28 -1.16
CA LYS A 34 14.57 1.93 -0.83
C LYS A 34 14.73 0.48 -0.37
N ALA A 35 13.81 -0.02 0.46
CA ALA A 35 13.85 -1.39 0.96
C ALA A 35 13.83 -2.44 -0.17
N VAL A 36 13.01 -2.19 -1.20
CA VAL A 36 12.94 -3.05 -2.39
C VAL A 36 14.22 -2.90 -3.23
N LEU A 37 14.68 -1.66 -3.45
CA LEU A 37 15.90 -1.39 -4.21
C LEU A 37 17.13 -2.09 -3.61
N TYR A 38 17.31 -2.06 -2.29
CA TYR A 38 18.43 -2.75 -1.64
C TYR A 38 18.40 -4.27 -1.86
N SER A 39 17.22 -4.87 -1.87
CA SER A 39 17.06 -6.30 -2.16
C SER A 39 17.32 -6.61 -3.64
N ILE A 40 16.91 -5.73 -4.56
CA ILE A 40 17.24 -5.83 -5.99
C ILE A 40 18.75 -5.75 -6.20
N ASP A 41 19.42 -4.77 -5.59
CA ASP A 41 20.87 -4.59 -5.70
C ASP A 41 21.64 -5.80 -5.16
N SER A 42 21.16 -6.37 -4.04
CA SER A 42 21.71 -7.60 -3.47
C SER A 42 21.51 -8.79 -4.41
N ALA A 43 20.31 -8.94 -4.98
CA ALA A 43 20.02 -9.99 -5.96
C ALA A 43 20.92 -9.87 -7.19
N ASN A 44 21.07 -8.66 -7.74
CA ASN A 44 21.90 -8.38 -8.89
C ASN A 44 23.39 -8.66 -8.61
N SER A 45 23.89 -8.25 -7.44
CA SER A 45 25.28 -8.50 -7.04
C SER A 45 25.60 -9.99 -7.03
N HIS A 46 24.71 -10.83 -6.46
CA HIS A 46 24.87 -12.28 -6.50
C HIS A 46 24.69 -12.88 -7.90
N LEU A 47 23.78 -12.34 -8.71
CA LEU A 47 23.61 -12.78 -10.10
C LEU A 47 24.88 -12.51 -10.93
N MET A 48 25.53 -11.37 -10.75
CA MET A 48 26.80 -11.07 -11.43
C MET A 48 27.91 -12.03 -11.00
N GLN A 49 27.97 -12.42 -9.73
CA GLN A 49 28.90 -13.47 -9.28
C GLN A 49 28.56 -14.83 -9.89
N TYR A 50 27.28 -15.20 -9.99
CA TYR A 50 26.86 -16.43 -10.69
C TYR A 50 27.35 -16.46 -12.15
N LEU A 51 27.31 -15.33 -12.85
CA LEU A 51 27.73 -15.22 -14.25
C LEU A 51 29.26 -15.11 -14.43
N SER A 52 30.04 -15.05 -13.35
CA SER A 52 31.48 -14.94 -13.44
C SER A 52 32.12 -16.21 -14.02
N PRO A 53 32.95 -16.11 -15.08
CA PRO A 53 33.58 -17.27 -15.71
C PRO A 53 34.69 -17.90 -14.85
N THR A 54 35.22 -17.16 -13.86
CA THR A 54 36.35 -17.58 -13.03
C THR A 54 35.93 -18.30 -11.75
N LEU A 55 34.64 -18.33 -11.42
CA LEU A 55 34.13 -18.95 -10.21
C LEU A 55 33.84 -20.43 -10.39
N GLU A 56 34.18 -21.20 -9.36
CA GLU A 56 33.86 -22.62 -9.27
C GLU A 56 32.35 -22.86 -9.31
N GLN A 57 31.93 -23.98 -9.92
CA GLN A 57 30.52 -24.32 -10.11
C GLN A 57 29.71 -24.27 -8.79
N LYS A 58 30.26 -24.80 -7.70
CA LYS A 58 29.60 -24.80 -6.39
C LYS A 58 29.33 -23.37 -5.88
N ILE A 59 30.27 -22.45 -6.08
CA ILE A 59 30.13 -21.05 -5.67
C ILE A 59 29.10 -20.35 -6.55
N ARG A 60 29.05 -20.67 -7.85
CA ARG A 60 28.00 -20.18 -8.75
C ARG A 60 26.62 -20.62 -8.27
N GLU A 61 26.44 -21.91 -8.01
CA GLU A 61 25.17 -22.48 -7.51
C GLU A 61 24.70 -21.83 -6.19
N GLU A 62 25.64 -21.50 -5.30
CA GLU A 62 25.32 -20.76 -4.08
C GLU A 62 24.88 -19.33 -4.39
N ASN A 63 25.53 -18.64 -5.33
CA ASN A 63 25.18 -17.29 -5.72
C ASN A 63 23.81 -17.19 -6.40
N ILE A 64 23.45 -18.12 -7.28
CA ILE A 64 22.10 -18.10 -7.89
C ILE A 64 21.00 -18.33 -6.85
N ARG A 65 21.25 -19.19 -5.85
CA ARG A 65 20.34 -19.36 -4.72
C ARG A 65 20.20 -18.08 -3.90
N LYS A 66 21.30 -17.40 -3.57
CA LYS A 66 21.27 -16.12 -2.84
C LYS A 66 20.54 -15.04 -3.64
N ALA A 67 20.81 -14.94 -4.94
CA ALA A 67 20.11 -14.02 -5.83
C ALA A 67 18.59 -14.26 -5.80
N PHE A 68 18.17 -15.53 -5.88
CA PHE A 68 16.76 -15.91 -5.80
C PHE A 68 16.13 -15.51 -4.46
N THR A 69 16.78 -15.80 -3.33
CA THR A 69 16.28 -15.42 -1.99
C THR A 69 16.14 -13.91 -1.81
N HIS A 70 17.06 -13.11 -2.36
CA HIS A 70 16.93 -11.66 -2.34
C HIS A 70 15.77 -11.17 -3.21
N LEU A 71 15.52 -11.81 -4.35
CA LEU A 71 14.39 -11.50 -5.22
C LEU A 71 13.05 -11.87 -4.58
N GLU A 72 12.97 -13.01 -3.87
CA GLU A 72 11.82 -13.38 -3.04
C GLU A 72 11.55 -12.33 -1.96
N ARG A 73 12.60 -11.88 -1.24
CA ARG A 73 12.47 -10.82 -0.24
C ARG A 73 11.98 -9.51 -0.85
N ALA A 74 12.57 -9.09 -1.97
CA ALA A 74 12.13 -7.89 -2.70
C ALA A 74 10.63 -7.97 -3.08
N THR A 75 10.19 -9.14 -3.52
CA THR A 75 8.78 -9.40 -3.89
C THR A 75 7.86 -9.32 -2.68
N LEU A 76 8.23 -9.93 -1.57
CA LEU A 76 7.45 -9.88 -0.34
C LEU A 76 7.33 -8.44 0.18
N ASP A 77 8.42 -7.68 0.14
CA ASP A 77 8.43 -6.26 0.51
C ASP A 77 7.52 -5.43 -0.41
N CYS A 78 7.45 -5.76 -1.71
CA CYS A 78 6.52 -5.10 -2.63
C CYS A 78 5.07 -5.22 -2.15
N TYR A 79 4.62 -6.45 -1.83
CA TYR A 79 3.25 -6.67 -1.37
C TYR A 79 2.97 -6.04 -0.01
N LYS A 80 3.93 -6.08 0.92
CA LYS A 80 3.75 -5.45 2.24
C LYS A 80 3.63 -3.93 2.14
N LEU A 81 4.51 -3.30 1.36
CA LEU A 81 4.46 -1.86 1.13
C LEU A 81 3.18 -1.46 0.41
N MET A 82 2.77 -2.23 -0.61
CA MET A 82 1.50 -2.02 -1.30
C MET A 82 0.33 -2.00 -0.32
N TRP A 83 0.26 -3.00 0.57
CA TRP A 83 -0.77 -3.02 1.61
C TRP A 83 -0.70 -1.80 2.54
N LEU A 84 0.48 -1.42 3.02
CA LEU A 84 0.62 -0.28 3.94
C LEU A 84 0.10 1.03 3.34
N HIS A 85 0.38 1.29 2.07
CA HIS A 85 -0.12 2.47 1.38
C HIS A 85 -1.63 2.37 1.14
N VAL A 86 -2.10 1.27 0.56
CA VAL A 86 -3.52 1.12 0.23
C VAL A 86 -4.39 1.09 1.48
N GLU A 87 -3.95 0.44 2.56
CA GLU A 87 -4.73 0.40 3.81
C GLU A 87 -4.94 1.80 4.37
N SER A 88 -3.92 2.67 4.29
CA SER A 88 -4.04 4.07 4.72
C SER A 88 -5.15 4.79 3.95
N ASP A 89 -5.17 4.62 2.62
CA ASP A 89 -6.15 5.24 1.74
C ASP A 89 -7.55 4.66 1.98
N LEU A 90 -7.66 3.33 2.05
CA LEU A 90 -8.91 2.62 2.30
C LEU A 90 -9.48 2.93 3.68
N LYS A 91 -8.68 3.08 4.73
CA LYS A 91 -9.19 3.48 6.06
C LYS A 91 -9.93 4.82 6.01
N SER A 92 -9.39 5.79 5.26
CA SER A 92 -10.03 7.09 5.08
C SER A 92 -11.38 6.97 4.35
N LEU A 93 -11.45 6.10 3.35
CA LEU A 93 -12.67 5.83 2.59
C LEU A 93 -13.70 5.06 3.41
N ILE A 94 -13.27 4.00 4.11
CA ILE A 94 -14.13 3.09 4.87
C ILE A 94 -14.71 3.76 6.10
N SER A 95 -14.00 4.69 6.74
CA SER A 95 -14.53 5.46 7.88
C SER A 95 -15.58 6.51 7.48
N ASP A 96 -15.72 6.81 6.18
CA ASP A 96 -16.53 7.91 5.67
C ASP A 96 -17.74 7.41 4.87
N LYS A 97 -18.94 7.54 5.45
CA LYS A 97 -20.18 7.08 4.82
C LYS A 97 -20.45 7.74 3.46
N GLU A 98 -20.14 9.02 3.31
CA GLU A 98 -20.39 9.72 2.04
C GLU A 98 -19.45 9.17 0.95
N LYS A 99 -18.16 8.98 1.27
CA LYS A 99 -17.19 8.40 0.34
C LYS A 99 -17.54 6.95 -0.04
N ARG A 100 -17.94 6.12 0.93
CA ARG A 100 -18.34 4.72 0.66
C ARG A 100 -19.48 4.62 -0.35
N VAL A 101 -20.43 5.55 -0.31
CA VAL A 101 -21.64 5.51 -1.15
C VAL A 101 -21.43 6.22 -2.49
N LEU A 102 -20.69 7.33 -2.51
CA LEU A 102 -20.60 8.19 -3.69
C LEU A 102 -19.33 7.97 -4.52
N CYS A 103 -18.28 7.40 -3.93
CA CYS A 103 -16.96 7.35 -4.56
C CYS A 103 -16.52 5.94 -4.93
N VAL A 104 -17.38 4.93 -4.78
CA VAL A 104 -17.06 3.55 -5.13
C VAL A 104 -18.17 2.95 -5.98
N ASN A 105 -17.79 2.39 -7.13
CA ASN A 105 -18.66 1.73 -8.08
C ASN A 105 -19.03 0.29 -7.65
N MET A 106 -19.33 0.10 -6.36
CA MET A 106 -19.85 -1.16 -5.81
C MET A 106 -20.81 -0.90 -4.65
N GLY A 107 -21.66 -1.89 -4.32
CA GLY A 107 -22.54 -1.78 -3.16
C GLY A 107 -21.75 -1.63 -1.85
N GLU A 108 -22.25 -0.80 -0.93
CA GLU A 108 -21.57 -0.53 0.36
C GLU A 108 -21.29 -1.82 1.15
N SER A 109 -22.23 -2.76 1.17
CA SER A 109 -22.05 -4.06 1.83
C SER A 109 -20.92 -4.88 1.21
N ASP A 110 -20.80 -4.87 -0.12
CA ASP A 110 -19.73 -5.58 -0.84
C ASP A 110 -18.37 -4.94 -0.59
N LEU A 111 -18.32 -3.60 -0.55
CA LEU A 111 -17.12 -2.84 -0.19
C LEU A 111 -16.61 -3.23 1.19
N LEU A 112 -17.48 -3.16 2.20
CA LEU A 112 -17.12 -3.50 3.58
C LEU A 112 -16.70 -4.96 3.69
N TYR A 113 -17.42 -5.88 3.04
CA TYR A 113 -17.05 -7.29 3.01
C TYR A 113 -15.66 -7.51 2.39
N LYS A 114 -15.38 -6.93 1.22
CA LYS A 114 -14.08 -7.06 0.55
C LYS A 114 -12.95 -6.45 1.37
N TYR A 115 -13.19 -5.29 1.99
CA TYR A 115 -12.21 -4.64 2.88
C TYR A 115 -11.85 -5.55 4.05
N HIS A 116 -12.84 -6.06 4.79
CA HIS A 116 -12.59 -6.99 5.89
C HIS A 116 -11.92 -8.29 5.43
N LYS A 117 -12.31 -8.82 4.27
CA LYS A 117 -11.68 -9.99 3.68
C LYS A 117 -10.20 -9.74 3.36
N ALA A 118 -9.87 -8.59 2.79
CA ALA A 118 -8.49 -8.19 2.51
C ALA A 118 -7.67 -8.04 3.81
N THR A 119 -8.19 -7.32 4.81
CA THR A 119 -7.53 -7.15 6.11
C THR A 119 -7.25 -8.50 6.78
N ASN A 120 -8.24 -9.40 6.81
CA ASN A 120 -8.08 -10.73 7.38
C ASN A 120 -7.04 -11.56 6.61
N ALA A 121 -7.05 -11.50 5.28
CA ALA A 121 -6.07 -12.19 4.45
C ALA A 121 -4.65 -11.69 4.71
N ILE A 122 -4.45 -10.38 4.91
CA ILE A 122 -3.14 -9.82 5.28
C ILE A 122 -2.71 -10.26 6.67
N LEU A 123 -3.61 -10.27 7.66
CA LEU A 123 -3.30 -10.72 9.02
C LEU A 123 -2.89 -12.21 9.03
N GLU A 124 -3.60 -13.05 8.29
CA GLU A 124 -3.24 -14.46 8.14
C GLU A 124 -1.92 -14.65 7.38
N SER A 125 -1.65 -13.83 6.36
CA SER A 125 -0.37 -13.82 5.65
C SER A 125 0.79 -13.46 6.58
N ARG A 126 0.59 -12.47 7.45
CA ARG A 126 1.58 -12.06 8.46
C ARG A 126 1.81 -13.15 9.51
N LYS A 127 0.74 -13.77 10.00
CA LYS A 127 0.85 -14.91 10.93
C LYS A 127 1.63 -16.06 10.30
N HIS A 128 1.33 -16.37 9.05
CA HIS A 128 2.05 -17.39 8.29
C HIS A 128 3.53 -17.04 8.10
N GLU A 129 3.85 -15.79 7.77
CA GLU A 129 5.24 -15.32 7.68
C GLU A 129 5.99 -15.55 8.99
N LEU A 130 5.41 -15.14 10.13
CA LEU A 130 6.03 -15.26 11.44
C LEU A 130 6.29 -16.73 11.84
N GLN A 131 5.47 -17.65 11.35
CA GLN A 131 5.62 -19.09 11.58
C GLN A 131 6.65 -19.73 10.62
N ASN A 132 6.97 -19.08 9.50
CA ASN A 132 7.84 -19.62 8.44
C ASN A 132 9.12 -18.81 8.23
N ILE A 133 9.52 -17.99 9.21
CA ILE A 133 10.74 -17.18 9.12
C ILE A 133 11.95 -18.09 8.82
N GLY A 134 12.61 -17.83 7.69
CA GLY A 134 13.80 -18.58 7.28
C GLY A 134 13.53 -19.99 6.75
N ILE A 135 12.26 -20.38 6.56
CA ILE A 135 11.87 -21.73 6.09
C ILE A 135 11.40 -21.66 4.63
N ASN A 136 10.30 -20.94 4.35
CA ASN A 136 9.71 -20.88 3.01
C ASN A 136 9.07 -19.51 2.76
N LEU A 137 9.73 -18.69 1.93
CA LEU A 137 9.20 -17.38 1.54
C LEU A 137 8.13 -17.50 0.45
N GLN A 138 8.24 -18.48 -0.44
CA GLN A 138 7.35 -18.61 -1.60
C GLN A 138 5.87 -18.76 -1.21
N THR A 139 5.56 -19.62 -0.24
CA THR A 139 4.17 -19.78 0.25
C THR A 139 3.65 -18.53 0.98
N THR A 140 4.56 -17.79 1.63
CA THR A 140 4.23 -16.50 2.25
C THR A 140 3.93 -15.44 1.18
N ILE A 141 4.74 -15.39 0.11
CA ILE A 141 4.56 -14.51 -1.04
C ILE A 141 3.21 -14.77 -1.72
N GLU A 142 2.85 -16.03 -1.93
CA GLU A 142 1.54 -16.41 -2.51
C GLU A 142 0.37 -15.88 -1.68
N LYS A 143 0.42 -16.05 -0.35
CA LYS A 143 -0.63 -15.55 0.55
C LYS A 143 -0.77 -14.03 0.49
N TYR A 144 0.36 -13.32 0.50
CA TYR A 144 0.37 -11.87 0.35
C TYR A 144 -0.16 -11.42 -1.02
N ARG A 145 0.24 -12.08 -2.10
CA ARG A 145 -0.27 -11.82 -3.45
C ARG A 145 -1.79 -11.95 -3.50
N ASP A 146 -2.32 -13.05 -2.97
CA ASP A 146 -3.77 -13.31 -2.99
C ASP A 146 -4.53 -12.27 -2.16
N ALA A 147 -3.95 -11.78 -1.05
CA ALA A 147 -4.51 -10.70 -0.25
C ALA A 147 -4.49 -9.35 -0.99
N ILE A 148 -3.40 -9.04 -1.70
CA ILE A 148 -3.27 -7.85 -2.53
C ILE A 148 -4.23 -7.88 -3.72
N GLU A 149 -4.46 -9.04 -4.33
CA GLU A 149 -5.42 -9.18 -5.43
C GLU A 149 -6.85 -8.82 -5.01
N ILE A 150 -7.26 -9.16 -3.79
CA ILE A 150 -8.56 -8.72 -3.24
C ILE A 150 -8.56 -7.20 -3.07
N THR A 151 -7.45 -6.64 -2.64
CA THR A 151 -7.27 -5.20 -2.40
C THR A 151 -7.33 -4.41 -3.71
N LYS A 152 -6.66 -4.88 -4.78
CA LYS A 152 -6.69 -4.28 -6.12
C LYS A 152 -8.10 -4.15 -6.66
N LYS A 153 -8.93 -5.19 -6.46
CA LYS A 153 -10.35 -5.16 -6.85
C LYS A 153 -11.16 -4.08 -6.14
N ILE A 154 -10.75 -3.66 -4.93
CA ILE A 154 -11.37 -2.50 -4.26
C ILE A 154 -10.93 -1.23 -4.95
N ILE A 155 -9.61 -1.04 -5.14
CA ILE A 155 -9.02 0.15 -5.76
C ILE A 155 -9.60 0.41 -7.16
N GLU A 156 -9.70 -0.63 -8.00
CA GLU A 156 -10.22 -0.54 -9.37
C GLU A 156 -11.68 -0.03 -9.45
N ASN A 157 -12.43 -0.14 -8.35
CA ASN A 157 -13.81 0.34 -8.27
C ASN A 157 -13.93 1.70 -7.60
N ILE A 158 -12.84 2.27 -7.09
CA ILE A 158 -12.84 3.63 -6.56
C ILE A 158 -12.85 4.61 -7.74
N ASP A 159 -13.75 5.59 -7.69
CA ASP A 159 -13.75 6.72 -8.61
C ASP A 159 -12.88 7.85 -8.01
N PRO A 160 -11.67 8.09 -8.54
CA PRO A 160 -10.78 9.13 -8.01
C PRO A 160 -11.34 10.54 -8.24
N ILE A 161 -12.14 10.75 -9.28
CA ILE A 161 -12.77 12.05 -9.56
C ILE A 161 -13.84 12.32 -8.51
N ALA A 162 -14.69 11.33 -8.21
CA ALA A 162 -15.71 11.44 -7.18
C ALA A 162 -15.10 11.70 -5.79
N LEU A 163 -13.98 11.03 -5.45
CA LEU A 163 -13.25 11.29 -4.21
C LEU A 163 -12.81 12.75 -4.10
N ASP A 164 -12.16 13.29 -5.14
CA ASP A 164 -11.69 14.67 -5.14
C ASP A 164 -12.85 15.67 -5.06
N MET A 165 -13.96 15.40 -5.77
CA MET A 165 -15.15 16.25 -5.71
C MET A 165 -15.75 16.33 -4.30
N VAL A 166 -15.85 15.20 -3.58
CA VAL A 166 -16.33 15.17 -2.19
C VAL A 166 -15.38 15.97 -1.28
N ASP A 167 -14.06 15.80 -1.45
CA ASP A 167 -13.07 16.50 -0.63
C ASP A 167 -13.02 18.02 -0.92
N ILE A 168 -13.17 18.44 -2.18
CA ILE A 168 -13.31 19.86 -2.57
C ILE A 168 -14.57 20.46 -1.96
N LYS A 169 -15.73 19.78 -2.10
CA LYS A 169 -17.00 20.25 -1.56
C LYS A 169 -16.93 20.48 -0.04
N ARG A 170 -16.32 19.54 0.69
CA ARG A 170 -16.13 19.66 2.15
C ARG A 170 -15.15 20.74 2.55
N ARG A 171 -14.05 20.90 1.83
CA ARG A 171 -13.13 22.04 2.04
C ARG A 171 -13.86 23.36 1.86
N ARG A 172 -14.65 23.49 0.79
CA ARG A 172 -15.47 24.69 0.53
C ARG A 172 -16.50 24.95 1.63
N SER A 173 -17.23 23.94 2.10
CA SER A 173 -18.20 24.10 3.21
C SER A 173 -17.53 24.61 4.48
N ARG A 174 -16.41 23.99 4.88
CA ARG A 174 -15.64 24.42 6.07
C ARG A 174 -15.17 25.87 5.95
N TRP A 175 -14.69 26.28 4.78
CA TRP A 175 -14.29 27.68 4.56
C TRP A 175 -15.46 28.65 4.70
N ILE A 176 -16.63 28.29 4.17
CA ILE A 176 -17.85 29.09 4.31
C ILE A 176 -18.26 29.19 5.78
N GLU A 177 -18.24 28.08 6.53
CA GLU A 177 -18.54 28.06 7.98
C GLU A 177 -17.60 28.95 8.79
N ILE A 178 -16.29 28.90 8.51
CA ILE A 178 -15.29 29.76 9.16
C ILE A 178 -15.58 31.24 8.90
N ILE A 179 -15.91 31.60 7.66
CA ILE A 179 -16.26 32.98 7.30
C ILE A 179 -17.52 33.44 8.04
N PHE A 180 -18.56 32.60 8.09
CA PHE A 180 -19.78 32.93 8.84
C PHE A 180 -19.52 33.07 10.35
N ALA A 181 -18.72 32.17 10.93
CA ALA A 181 -18.35 32.25 12.34
C ALA A 181 -17.58 33.55 12.65
N PHE A 182 -16.68 33.96 11.76
CA PHE A 182 -15.95 35.22 11.87
C PHE A 182 -16.88 36.44 11.81
N ILE A 183 -17.82 36.47 10.85
CA ILE A 183 -18.80 37.55 10.73
C ILE A 183 -19.69 37.63 11.99
N ILE A 184 -20.19 36.51 12.49
CA ILE A 184 -20.98 36.44 13.72
C ILE A 184 -20.15 36.94 14.92
N GLY A 185 -18.88 36.56 15.00
CA GLY A 185 -17.94 37.03 16.02
C GLY A 185 -17.78 38.55 16.03
N ILE A 186 -17.58 39.16 14.85
CA ILE A 186 -17.51 40.62 14.71
C ILE A 186 -18.82 41.27 15.16
N LEU A 187 -19.97 40.80 14.64
CA LEU A 187 -21.27 41.37 14.97
C LEU A 187 -21.58 41.27 16.46
N SER A 188 -21.24 40.15 17.11
CA SER A 188 -21.44 39.96 18.56
C SER A 188 -20.59 40.91 19.40
N THR A 189 -19.37 41.24 18.94
CA THR A 189 -18.48 42.21 19.61
C THR A 189 -18.97 43.64 19.44
N ILE A 190 -19.50 43.99 18.26
CA ILE A 190 -20.12 45.30 18.03
C ILE A 190 -21.40 45.46 18.87
N ALA A 191 -22.23 44.42 18.96
CA ALA A 191 -23.47 44.45 19.73
C ALA A 191 -23.25 44.50 21.26
N SER A 192 -22.13 43.99 21.76
CA SER A 192 -21.80 44.01 23.19
C SER A 192 -21.18 45.34 23.64
N GLN A 193 -20.60 46.13 22.73
CA GLN A 193 -19.99 47.44 23.05
C GLN A 193 -20.93 48.45 23.72
N PRO A 194 -22.18 48.67 23.27
CA PRO A 194 -23.12 49.58 23.93
C PRO A 194 -23.49 49.09 25.33
N ILE A 195 -23.64 47.78 25.52
CA ILE A 195 -24.00 47.16 26.80
C ILE A 195 -22.85 47.30 27.80
N LEU A 196 -21.60 47.07 27.36
CA LEU A 196 -20.40 47.29 28.16
C LEU A 196 -20.26 48.76 28.57
N LYS A 197 -20.47 49.71 27.66
CA LYS A 197 -20.46 51.16 27.95
C LYS A 197 -21.57 51.59 28.91
N PHE A 198 -22.71 50.90 28.91
CA PHE A 198 -23.81 51.17 29.85
C PHE A 198 -23.54 50.59 31.24
N LEU A 199 -22.94 49.40 31.33
CA LEU A 199 -22.63 48.73 32.61
C LEU A 199 -21.37 49.26 33.30
N PHE A 200 -20.41 49.79 32.52
CA PHE A 200 -19.16 50.36 32.99
C PHE A 200 -18.90 51.72 32.31
N PRO A 201 -19.60 52.79 32.73
CA PRO A 201 -19.44 54.14 32.16
C PRO A 201 -18.11 54.80 32.53
#